data_AF-A0A8T5MRE9-F1
#
_entry.id   AF-A0A8T5MRE9-F1
#
_cell.length_a   1.000
_cell.length_b   1.000
_cell.length_c   1.000
_cell.angle_alpha   90.00
_cell.angle_beta   90.00
_cell.angle_gamma   90.00
#
_symmetry.space_group_name_H-M   'P 1'
#
loop_
_entity.id
_entity.type
_entity.pdbx_description
1 polymer ?
#
loop_
_entity_poly.entity_id
_entity_poly.type
_entity_poly.pdbx_seq_one_letter_code
_entity_poly.pdbx_strand_id
1 'polypeptide(L)' 'NIKEYISHYNEQRPHMSLNYKTPREVWEDLKTV' A
#
# COMPACT_ATOMS: atom_id res chain seq x y z
N ASN A 1 12.75 -11.58 -6.04
CA ASN A 1 12.45 -11.10 -7.42
C ASN A 1 11.85 -9.69 -7.34
N ILE A 2 12.17 -8.75 -8.25
CA ILE A 2 11.65 -7.37 -8.18
C ILE A 2 10.11 -7.30 -8.22
N LYS A 3 9.45 -8.21 -8.95
CA LYS A 3 7.99 -8.28 -9.02
C LYS A 3 7.36 -8.61 -7.65
N GLU A 4 7.96 -9.55 -6.92
CA GLU A 4 7.52 -9.92 -5.57
C GLU A 4 7.68 -8.74 -4.61
N TYR A 5 8.80 -8.01 -4.71
CA TYR A 5 9.04 -6.83 -3.89
C TYR A 5 7.98 -5.75 -4.12
N ILE A 6 7.63 -5.47 -5.39
CA ILE A 6 6.61 -4.46 -5.72
C ILE A 6 5.25 -4.85 -5.15
N SER A 7 4.83 -6.12 -5.31
CA SER A 7 3.56 -6.59 -4.76
C SER A 7 3.55 -6.53 -3.24
N HIS A 8 4.62 -6.99 -2.57
CA HIS A 8 4.73 -6.93 -1.13
C HIS A 8 4.67 -5.48 -0.60
N TYR A 9 5.39 -4.55 -1.25
CA TYR A 9 5.42 -3.14 -0.85
C TYR A 9 4.06 -2.46 -0.98
N ASN A 10 3.35 -2.71 -2.09
CA ASN A 10 2.10 -2.02 -2.43
C ASN A 10 0.87 -2.63 -1.76
N GLU A 11 0.89 -3.93 -1.47
CA GLU A 11 -0.32 -4.66 -1.07
C GLU A 11 -0.23 -5.34 0.29
N GLN A 12 0.97 -5.53 0.84
CA GLN A 12 1.16 -6.35 2.05
C GLN A 12 1.92 -5.65 3.17
N ARG A 13 2.68 -4.59 2.87
CA ARG A 13 3.51 -3.87 3.83
C ARG A 13 2.82 -2.59 4.29
N PRO A 14 2.31 -2.53 5.53
CA PRO A 14 1.88 -1.28 6.14
C PRO A 14 3.07 -0.32 6.31
N HIS A 15 2.83 0.97 6.05
CA HIS A 15 3.86 2.00 6.22
C HIS A 15 3.43 2.97 7.31
N MET A 16 4.32 3.27 8.26
CA MET A 16 4.06 4.23 9.34
C MET A 16 3.69 5.62 8.80
N SER A 17 4.33 6.04 7.71
CA SER A 17 4.05 7.31 7.01
C SER A 17 2.68 7.36 6.35
N LEU A 18 2.02 6.20 6.16
CA LEU A 18 0.68 6.08 5.61
C LEU A 18 -0.35 5.72 6.70
N ASN A 19 -0.12 6.16 7.95
CA ASN A 19 -0.97 5.81 9.09
C ASN A 19 -1.16 4.30 9.26
N TYR A 20 -0.09 3.52 9.06
CA TYR A 20 -0.10 2.06 9.10
C TYR A 20 -1.02 1.41 8.05
N LYS A 21 -1.20 2.07 6.91
CA LYS A 21 -1.86 1.50 5.73
C LYS A 21 -0.86 1.10 4.65
N THR A 22 -1.30 0.25 3.75
CA THR A 22 -0.62 -0.08 2.49
C THR A 22 -0.92 1.00 1.43
N PRO A 23 -0.07 1.15 0.40
CA PRO A 23 -0.35 2.05 -0.72
C PRO A 23 -1.68 1.73 -1.41
N ARG A 24 -2.06 0.45 -1.51
CA ARG A 24 -3.36 0.02 -2.05
C ARG A 24 -4.52 0.56 -1.23
N GLU A 25 -4.49 0.42 0.10
CA GLU A 25 -5.55 0.93 0.98
C GLU A 25 -5.70 2.45 0.87
N VAL A 26 -4.59 3.19 0.85
CA VAL A 26 -4.62 4.66 0.65
C VAL A 26 -5.25 5.02 -0.70
N TRP A 27 -4.94 4.27 -1.76
CA TRP A 27 -5.53 4.49 -3.07
C TRP A 27 -7.04 4.25 -3.09
N GLU A 28 -7.52 3.19 -2.43
CA GLU A 28 -8.96 2.92 -2.33
C GLU A 28 -9.68 3.98 -1.48
N ASP A 29 -9.09 4.44 -0.38
CA ASP A 29 -9.65 5.55 0.41
C ASP A 29 -9.86 6.79 -0.46
N LEU A 30 -8.87 7.17 -1.28
CA LEU A 30 -8.91 8.35 -2.14
C LEU A 30 -9.99 8.29 -3.24
N LYS A 31 -10.38 7.10 -3.70
CA LYS A 31 -11.46 6.96 -4.69
C LYS A 31 -12.86 7.14 -4.09
N THR A 32 -12.97 6.98 -2.78
CA THR A 32 -14.24 7.08 -2.05
C THR A 32 -14.53 8.49 -1.53
N VAL A 33 -13.63 9.44 -1.82
CA VAL A 33 -13.76 10.88 -1.57
C VAL A 33 -14.19 11.58 -2.86
#